data_AF-A0A923XHV6-F1
#
_entry.id   AF-A0A923XHV6-F1
#
_cell.length_a   1.000
_cell.length_b   1.000
_cell.length_c   1.000
_cell.angle_alpha   90.00
_cell.angle_beta   90.00
_cell.angle_gamma   90.00
#
_symmetry.space_group_name_H-M   'P 1'
#
loop_
_entity.id
_entity.type
_entity.pdbx_description
1 polymer ?
#
loop_
_entity_poly.entity_id
_entity_poly.type
_entity_poly.pdbx_seq_one_letter_code
_entity_poly.pdbx_strand_id
1 'polypeptide(L)' 'DFIGERIATYPARLPLAQLDFVYSRGLKPVGIEVPKGRIWWRMSDHLPLIAEFKL' A
#
# COMPACT_ATOMS: atom_id res chain seq x y z
N ASP A 1 15.42 -3.23 -10.62
CA ASP A 1 14.19 -2.58 -11.09
C ASP A 1 13.04 -3.14 -10.29
N PHE A 2 12.53 -2.36 -9.35
CA PHE A 2 11.51 -2.81 -8.41
C PHE A 2 10.17 -2.91 -9.13
N ILE A 3 9.63 -4.12 -9.21
CA ILE A 3 8.28 -4.36 -9.70
C ILE A 3 7.41 -4.56 -8.48
N GLY A 4 6.61 -3.55 -8.14
CA GLY A 4 5.65 -3.64 -7.04
C GLY A 4 4.51 -4.59 -7.41
N GLU A 5 4.13 -5.45 -6.47
CA GLU A 5 2.94 -6.30 -6.62
C GLU A 5 1.66 -5.46 -6.58
N ARG A 6 0.58 -5.98 -7.20
CA ARG A 6 -0.76 -5.41 -6.99
C ARG A 6 -1.23 -5.76 -5.59
N ILE A 7 -1.41 -4.76 -4.73
CA ILE A 7 -1.85 -4.96 -3.35
C ILE A 7 -3.26 -4.44 -3.17
N ALA A 8 -4.15 -5.32 -2.70
CA ALA A 8 -5.48 -4.93 -2.27
C ALA A 8 -5.40 -4.26 -0.89
N THR A 9 -6.01 -3.10 -0.77
CA THR A 9 -6.07 -2.29 0.45
C THR A 9 -7.51 -2.08 0.92
N TYR A 10 -8.50 -2.33 0.07
CA TYR A 10 -9.91 -2.12 0.37
C TYR A 10 -10.75 -3.41 0.23
N PRO A 11 -11.74 -3.64 1.11
CA PRO A 11 -11.91 -2.99 2.41
C PRO A 11 -10.87 -3.49 3.43
N ALA A 12 -10.51 -2.66 4.41
CA ALA A 12 -9.42 -2.94 5.35
C ALA A 12 -9.58 -4.29 6.09
N ARG A 13 -10.83 -4.66 6.39
CA ARG A 13 -11.22 -5.89 7.09
C ARG A 13 -11.06 -7.17 6.26
N LEU A 14 -11.07 -7.05 4.94
CA LEU A 14 -10.93 -8.16 3.99
C LEU A 14 -10.45 -7.53 2.68
N PRO A 15 -9.13 -7.38 2.47
CA PRO A 15 -8.63 -6.66 1.31
C PRO A 15 -8.87 -7.45 0.03
N LEU A 16 -9.71 -6.92 -0.86
CA LEU A 16 -10.15 -7.57 -2.10
C LEU A 16 -9.85 -6.74 -3.34
N ALA A 17 -9.79 -5.41 -3.20
CA ALA A 17 -9.59 -4.48 -4.31
C ALA A 17 -8.35 -3.61 -4.09
N GLN A 18 -7.59 -3.41 -5.17
CA GLN A 18 -6.55 -2.40 -5.26
C GLN A 18 -7.18 -1.10 -5.77
N LEU A 19 -7.32 -0.11 -4.88
CA LEU A 19 -7.84 1.22 -5.21
C LEU A 19 -6.81 2.32 -4.95
N ASP A 20 -5.81 2.05 -4.11
CA ASP A 20 -4.79 3.02 -3.70
C ASP A 20 -3.50 2.88 -4.55
N PHE A 21 -2.90 4.02 -4.88
CA PHE A 21 -1.69 4.10 -5.70
C PHE A 21 -0.75 5.19 -5.19
N VAL A 22 0.56 4.95 -5.26
CA VAL A 22 1.60 5.95 -4.99
C VAL A 22 2.42 6.15 -6.26
N TYR A 23 2.52 7.41 -6.72
CA TYR A 23 3.28 7.78 -7.90
C TYR A 23 4.44 8.70 -7.51
N SER A 24 5.61 8.48 -8.12
CA SER A 24 6.81 9.30 -7.92
C SER A 24 7.44 9.67 -9.27
N ARG A 25 8.19 10.77 -9.30
CA ARG A 25 8.99 11.18 -10.47
C ARG A 25 10.44 11.37 -10.04
N GLY A 26 11.37 10.81 -10.81
CA GLY A 26 12.81 10.94 -10.54
C GLY A 26 13.30 10.17 -9.31
N LEU A 27 12.46 9.34 -8.70
CA LEU A 27 12.81 8.48 -7.58
C LEU A 27 12.72 7.01 -7.99
N LYS A 28 13.64 6.19 -7.45
CA LYS A 28 13.62 4.74 -7.68
C LYS A 28 12.82 4.07 -6.57
N PRO A 29 11.69 3.39 -6.88
CA PRO A 29 10.99 2.61 -5.87
C PRO A 29 11.87 1.43 -5.43
N VAL A 30 11.83 1.11 -4.14
CA VAL A 30 12.65 0.04 -3.54
C VAL A 30 11.89 -0.87 -2.58
N GLY A 31 10.69 -0.47 -2.17
CA GLY A 31 9.89 -1.26 -1.24
C GLY A 31 8.43 -0.85 -1.25
N ILE A 32 7.58 -1.79 -0.84
CA ILE A 32 6.16 -1.57 -0.60
C ILE A 32 5.74 -2.39 0.62
N GLU A 33 4.93 -1.81 1.48
CA GLU A 33 4.37 -2.48 2.66
C GLU A 33 2.91 -2.09 2.84
N VAL A 34 2.11 -3.06 3.28
CA VAL A 34 0.74 -2.83 3.74
C VAL A 34 0.61 -3.43 5.14
N PRO A 35 0.63 -2.62 6.21
CA PRO A 35 0.54 -3.12 7.57
C PRO A 35 -0.84 -3.76 7.80
N LYS A 36 -0.83 -4.92 8.48
CA LYS A 36 -2.03 -5.71 8.76
C LYS A 36 -2.39 -5.63 10.23
N GLY A 37 -3.66 -5.88 10.55
CA GLY A 37 -4.14 -5.98 11.93
C GLY A 37 -5.46 -5.26 12.17
N ARG A 38 -6.17 -5.68 13.22
CA ARG A 38 -7.52 -5.20 13.54
C ARG A 38 -7.58 -3.72 13.88
N ILE A 39 -6.46 -3.13 14.34
CA ILE A 39 -6.40 -1.70 14.64
C ILE A 39 -6.71 -0.85 13.40
N TRP A 40 -6.21 -1.26 12.23
CA TRP A 40 -6.41 -0.54 10.98
C TRP A 40 -7.89 -0.52 10.56
N TRP A 41 -8.62 -1.61 10.81
CA TRP A 41 -10.07 -1.69 10.54
C TRP A 41 -10.89 -0.69 11.36
N ARG A 42 -10.36 -0.25 12.52
CA ARG A 42 -11.00 0.75 13.37
C ARG A 42 -10.62 2.18 13.00
N MET A 43 -9.52 2.35 12.28
CA MET A 43 -8.98 3.66 11.93
C MET A 43 -9.40 4.11 10.53
N SER A 44 -9.62 3.18 9.60
CA SER A 44 -10.01 3.46 8.22
C SER A 44 -10.70 2.25 7.58
N ASP A 45 -11.45 2.48 6.49
CA ASP A 45 -11.98 1.45 5.61
C ASP A 45 -10.97 0.96 4.57
N HIS A 46 -9.78 1.59 4.49
CA HIS A 46 -8.63 1.17 3.69
C HIS A 46 -7.42 0.81 4.57
N LEU A 47 -6.63 -0.20 4.16
CA LEU A 47 -5.30 -0.42 4.74
C LEU A 47 -4.31 0.63 4.22
N PRO A 48 -3.35 1.10 5.05
CA PRO A 48 -2.30 2.00 4.59
C PRO A 48 -1.45 1.35 3.48
N LEU A 49 -1.12 2.11 2.43
CA LEU A 49 -0.15 1.73 1.41
C LEU A 49 1.14 2.53 1.63
N ILE A 50 2.20 1.86 2.09
CA ILE A 50 3.50 2.47 2.35
C ILE A 50 4.43 2.13 1.19
N ALA A 51 5.03 3.15 0.57
CA ALA A 51 5.99 2.99 -0.52
C ALA A 51 7.32 3.63 -0.16
N GLU A 52 8.41 2.90 -0.37
CA GLU A 52 9.78 3.35 -0.12
C GLU A 52 10.50 3.66 -1.42
N PHE A 53 11.23 4.78 -1.41
CA PHE A 53 11.95 5.30 -2.56
C PHE A 53 13.39 5.65 -2.21
N LYS A 54 14.28 5.52 -3.19
CA LYS A 54 15.63 6.09 -3.17
C LYS A 54 15.73 7.23 -4.18
N LEU A 55 16.56 8.22 -3.86
CA LEU A 55 17.03 9.24 -4.79
C LEU A 55 17.99 8.62 -5.81
#